data_AF-A0A450YP89-F1
#
_entry.id   AF-A0A450YP89-F1
#
_cell.length_a   1.000
_cell.length_b   1.000
_cell.length_c   1.000
_cell.angle_alpha   90.00
_cell.angle_beta   90.00
_cell.angle_gamma   90.00
#
_symmetry.space_group_name_H-M   'P 1'
#
loop_
_entity.id
_entity.type
_entity.pdbx_description
1 polymer ?
#
loop_
_entity_poly.entity_id
_entity_poly.type
_entity_poly.pdbx_seq_one_letter_code
_entity_poly.pdbx_strand_id
1 'polypeptide(L)'
;MPAVNRQLTLEDISEHVRAHIGEWLAEQSLAKPPAVYEIELRERMIRVEEELKNQRELMKRGFDLMEKRFESVDKRFESVDKRFESMDKRFESMDKRFESMDKRFESMSVENHRRFEAMDKRFEELTKRIDRLIIWSLGIAMGTGSLIVTTLKLLL
;
A
#
# COMPACT_ATOMS: atom_id res chain seq x y z
N MET A 1 -30.29 24.81 -101.51
CA MET A 1 -29.21 23.80 -101.37
C MET A 1 -29.86 22.45 -101.12
N PRO A 2 -29.76 21.45 -102.01
CA PRO A 2 -30.30 20.13 -101.74
C PRO A 2 -29.26 19.30 -100.98
N ALA A 3 -29.69 18.65 -99.89
CA ALA A 3 -28.86 17.74 -99.12
C ALA A 3 -28.66 16.43 -99.90
N VAL A 4 -27.40 16.08 -100.17
CA VAL A 4 -27.02 14.82 -100.81
C VAL A 4 -27.06 13.72 -99.75
N ASN A 5 -28.01 12.79 -99.89
CA ASN A 5 -28.13 11.61 -99.05
C ASN A 5 -27.15 10.54 -99.56
N ARG A 6 -26.02 10.34 -98.87
CA ARG A 6 -25.01 9.32 -99.22
C ARG A 6 -25.44 7.97 -98.64
N GLN A 7 -25.62 6.96 -99.50
CA GLN A 7 -25.76 5.57 -99.06
C GLN A 7 -24.44 5.11 -98.42
N LEU A 8 -24.47 4.73 -97.13
CA LEU A 8 -23.34 4.08 -96.48
C LEU A 8 -23.10 2.71 -97.12
N THR A 9 -21.85 2.43 -97.49
CA THR A 9 -21.44 1.13 -98.03
C THR A 9 -21.06 0.16 -96.90
N LEU A 10 -21.05 -1.14 -97.19
CA LEU A 10 -20.61 -2.16 -96.24
C LEU A 10 -19.13 -2.00 -95.86
N GLU A 11 -18.30 -1.53 -96.81
CA GLU A 11 -16.92 -1.12 -96.55
C GLU A 11 -16.83 0.00 -95.50
N ASP A 12 -17.64 1.05 -95.60
CA ASP A 12 -17.64 2.17 -94.65
C ASP A 12 -17.96 1.70 -93.22
N ILE A 13 -18.90 0.75 -93.09
CA ILE A 13 -19.29 0.17 -91.80
C ILE A 13 -18.16 -0.72 -91.26
N SER A 14 -17.54 -1.55 -92.10
CA SER A 14 -16.43 -2.43 -91.72
C SER A 14 -15.20 -1.64 -91.25
N GLU A 15 -14.88 -0.55 -91.94
CA GLU A 15 -13.78 0.35 -91.56
C GLU A 15 -14.09 1.07 -90.25
N HIS A 16 -15.31 1.58 -90.08
CA HIS A 16 -15.74 2.23 -88.85
C HIS A 16 -15.70 1.28 -87.65
N VAL A 17 -16.24 0.06 -87.80
CA VAL A 17 -16.19 -0.96 -86.74
C VAL A 17 -14.75 -1.32 -86.41
N ARG A 18 -13.88 -1.55 -87.40
CA ARG A 18 -12.49 -1.92 -87.15
C ARG A 18 -11.68 -0.81 -86.48
N ALA A 19 -11.99 0.45 -86.80
CA ALA A 19 -11.38 1.62 -86.17
C ALA A 19 -11.84 1.81 -84.73
N HIS A 20 -13.12 1.54 -84.42
CA HIS A 20 -13.70 1.85 -83.11
C HIS A 20 -13.88 0.62 -82.20
N ILE A 21 -13.72 -0.61 -82.67
CA ILE A 21 -13.93 -1.83 -81.86
C ILE A 21 -12.89 -1.97 -80.74
N GLY A 22 -11.66 -1.50 -80.93
CA GLY A 22 -10.64 -1.51 -79.88
C GLY A 22 -10.98 -0.55 -78.73
N GLU A 23 -11.51 0.62 -79.08
CA GLU A 23 -11.98 1.63 -78.14
C GLU A 23 -13.26 1.18 -77.44
N TRP A 24 -14.21 0.63 -78.20
CA TRP A 24 -15.46 0.08 -77.68
C TRP A 24 -15.22 -1.12 -76.76
N LEU A 25 -14.30 -2.03 -77.10
CA LEU A 25 -13.94 -3.15 -76.22
C LEU A 25 -13.19 -2.68 -74.98
N ALA A 26 -12.39 -1.62 -75.05
CA ALA A 26 -11.75 -1.02 -73.88
C ALA A 26 -12.77 -0.35 -72.95
N GLU A 27 -13.80 0.29 -73.51
CA GLU A 27 -14.91 0.90 -72.78
C GLU A 27 -15.87 -0.14 -72.18
N GLN A 28 -16.15 -1.24 -72.90
CA GLN A 28 -17.01 -2.33 -72.43
C GLN A 28 -16.31 -3.28 -71.47
N SER A 29 -14.98 -3.40 -71.58
CA SER A 29 -14.10 -4.11 -70.65
C SER A 29 -13.99 -3.33 -69.33
N LEU A 30 -15.10 -3.27 -68.60
CA LEU A 30 -15.19 -2.75 -67.23
C LEU A 30 -14.31 -3.49 -66.21
N ALA A 31 -13.57 -4.52 -66.63
CA ALA A 31 -12.58 -5.21 -65.82
C ALA A 31 -11.17 -4.78 -66.25
N LYS A 32 -10.38 -4.29 -65.29
CA LYS A 32 -8.93 -4.13 -65.46
C LYS A 32 -8.33 -5.44 -66.00
N PRO A 33 -7.29 -5.41 -66.86
CA PRO A 33 -6.67 -6.64 -67.37
C PRO A 33 -6.31 -7.60 -66.21
N PRO A 34 -6.44 -8.94 -66.36
CA PRO A 34 -6.22 -9.90 -65.27
C PRO A 34 -4.88 -9.71 -64.51
N ALA A 35 -3.83 -9.33 -65.24
CA ALA A 35 -2.52 -9.02 -64.65
C ALA A 35 -2.55 -7.84 -63.67
N VAL A 36 -3.41 -6.84 -63.88
CA VAL A 36 -3.55 -5.67 -63.00
C VAL A 36 -4.21 -6.08 -61.68
N TYR A 37 -5.16 -7.02 -61.69
CA TYR A 37 -5.74 -7.57 -60.46
C TYR A 37 -4.71 -8.37 -59.64
N GLU A 38 -3.87 -9.17 -60.30
CA GLU A 38 -2.80 -9.92 -59.63
C GLU A 38 -1.77 -8.98 -58.98
N ILE A 39 -1.41 -7.88 -59.64
CA ILE A 39 -0.51 -6.86 -59.10
C ILE A 39 -1.13 -6.19 -57.87
N GLU A 40 -2.40 -5.78 -57.95
CA GLU A 40 -3.12 -5.10 -56.86
C GLU A 40 -3.30 -6.03 -55.64
N LEU A 41 -3.56 -7.32 -55.86
CA LEU A 41 -3.64 -8.33 -54.81
C LEU A 41 -2.28 -8.58 -54.15
N ARG A 42 -1.19 -8.69 -54.93
CA ARG A 42 0.17 -8.82 -54.38
C ARG A 42 0.56 -7.59 -53.55
N GLU A 43 0.23 -6.40 -54.02
CA GLU A 43 0.49 -5.15 -53.28
C GLU A 43 -0.30 -5.10 -51.96
N ARG A 44 -1.57 -5.52 -51.97
CA ARG A 44 -2.37 -5.67 -50.74
C ARG A 44 -1.77 -6.72 -49.80
N MET A 45 -1.28 -7.84 -50.34
CA MET A 45 -0.64 -8.90 -49.53
C MET A 45 0.63 -8.38 -48.85
N ILE A 46 1.50 -7.69 -49.58
CA ILE A 46 2.71 -7.06 -49.03
C ILE A 46 2.36 -6.06 -47.93
N ARG A 47 1.35 -5.20 -48.15
CA ARG A 47 0.87 -4.26 -47.12
C ARG A 47 0.39 -4.98 -45.85
N VAL A 48 -0.36 -6.07 -46.01
CA VAL A 48 -0.84 -6.86 -44.87
C VAL A 48 0.31 -7.56 -44.14
N GLU A 49 1.27 -8.13 -44.85
CA GLU A 49 2.46 -8.76 -44.25
C GLU A 49 3.30 -7.75 -43.46
N GLU A 50 3.49 -6.54 -44.01
CA GLU A 50 4.21 -5.47 -43.33
C GLU A 50 3.47 -5.02 -42.06
N GLU A 51 2.15 -4.87 -42.13
CA GLU A 51 1.32 -4.50 -40.97
C GLU A 51 1.35 -5.60 -39.89
N LEU A 52 1.26 -6.87 -40.27
CA LEU A 52 1.38 -8.00 -39.34
C LEU A 52 2.75 -8.05 -38.67
N LYS A 53 3.81 -7.76 -39.42
CA LYS A 53 5.18 -7.66 -38.88
C LYS A 53 5.28 -6.50 -37.89
N ASN A 54 4.73 -5.33 -38.23
CA ASN A 54 4.69 -4.17 -37.34
C ASN A 54 3.90 -4.46 -36.05
N GLN A 55 2.74 -5.10 -36.16
CA GLN A 55 1.94 -5.54 -35.02
C GLN A 55 2.70 -6.52 -34.12
N ARG A 56 3.41 -7.49 -34.71
CA ARG A 56 4.26 -8.43 -33.96
C ARG A 56 5.37 -7.72 -33.20
N GLU A 57 6.03 -6.73 -33.80
CA GLU A 57 7.07 -5.93 -33.14
C GLU A 57 6.51 -5.02 -32.04
N LEU A 58 5.33 -4.44 -32.23
CA LEU A 58 4.63 -3.69 -31.18
C LEU A 58 4.25 -4.60 -30.00
N MET A 59 3.75 -5.81 -30.29
CA MET A 59 3.40 -6.80 -29.28
C MET A 59 4.63 -7.24 -28.49
N LYS A 60 5.75 -7.54 -29.18
CA LYS A 60 7.02 -7.88 -28.53
C LYS A 60 7.50 -6.77 -27.59
N ARG A 61 7.51 -5.52 -28.05
CA ARG A 61 7.84 -4.36 -27.21
C ARG A 61 6.89 -4.21 -26.01
N GLY A 62 5.61 -4.51 -26.20
CA GLY A 62 4.62 -4.53 -25.13
C GLY A 62 4.95 -5.57 -24.06
N PHE A 63 5.34 -6.77 -24.47
CA PHE A 63 5.79 -7.83 -23.56
C PHE A 63 7.08 -7.46 -22.81
N ASP A 64 8.09 -6.93 -23.51
CA ASP A 64 9.34 -6.49 -22.89
C ASP A 64 9.09 -5.39 -21.84
N LEU A 65 8.15 -4.48 -22.09
CA LEU A 65 7.75 -3.46 -21.13
C LEU A 65 7.00 -4.05 -19.93
N MET A 66 6.13 -5.04 -20.15
CA MET A 66 5.47 -5.75 -19.07
C MET A 66 6.46 -6.51 -18.19
N GLU A 67 7.42 -7.22 -18.79
CA GLU A 67 8.47 -7.93 -18.04
C GLU A 67 9.25 -6.98 -17.13
N LYS A 68 9.69 -5.83 -17.65
CA LYS A 68 10.35 -4.79 -16.83
C LYS A 68 9.46 -4.27 -15.69
N ARG A 69 8.15 -4.14 -15.94
CA ARG A 69 7.20 -3.75 -14.88
C ARG A 69 7.06 -4.83 -13.82
N PHE A 70 7.01 -6.10 -14.21
CA PHE A 70 6.97 -7.22 -13.28
C PHE A 70 8.25 -7.30 -12.44
N GLU A 71 9.44 -7.18 -13.04
CA GLU A 71 10.69 -7.10 -12.29
C GLU A 71 10.71 -5.94 -11.28
N SER A 72 10.15 -4.80 -11.66
CA SER A 72 10.02 -3.66 -10.74
C SER A 72 9.03 -3.93 -9.61
N VAL A 73 7.98 -4.71 -9.86
CA VAL A 73 7.00 -5.12 -8.85
C VAL A 73 7.62 -6.12 -7.88
N ASP A 74 8.38 -7.11 -8.39
CA ASP A 74 9.08 -8.09 -7.56
C ASP A 74 10.07 -7.41 -6.61
N LYS A 75 10.88 -6.47 -7.10
CA LYS A 75 11.78 -5.66 -6.25
C LYS A 75 11.04 -4.88 -5.16
N ARG A 76 9.82 -4.41 -5.44
CA ARG A 76 8.99 -3.73 -4.44
C ARG A 76 8.48 -4.71 -3.38
N PHE A 77 8.09 -5.92 -3.78
CA PHE A 77 7.71 -6.96 -2.84
C PHE A 77 8.87 -7.38 -1.93
N GLU A 78 10.07 -7.60 -2.48
CA GLU A 78 11.27 -7.88 -1.66
C GLU A 78 11.56 -6.76 -0.64
N SER A 79 11.34 -5.50 -1.03
CA SER A 79 11.50 -4.35 -0.13
C SER A 79 10.44 -4.33 0.98
N VAL A 80 9.20 -4.71 0.65
CA VAL A 80 8.11 -4.85 1.62
C VAL A 80 8.41 -5.97 2.61
N ASP A 81 8.89 -7.13 2.15
CA ASP A 81 9.25 -8.26 3.02
C ASP A 81 10.35 -7.87 4.01
N LYS A 82 11.41 -7.20 3.54
CA LYS A 82 12.47 -6.67 4.42
C LYS A 82 11.95 -5.69 5.47
N ARG A 83 10.94 -4.89 5.14
CA ARG A 83 10.31 -3.98 6.10
C ARG A 83 9.51 -4.76 7.15
N PHE A 84 8.80 -5.81 6.77
CA PHE A 84 8.08 -6.67 7.71
C PHE A 84 9.05 -7.37 8.67
N GLU A 85 10.14 -7.97 8.17
CA GLU A 85 11.17 -8.57 9.03
C GLU A 85 11.77 -7.56 10.02
N SER A 86 11.95 -6.30 9.60
CA SER A 86 12.42 -5.23 10.48
C SER A 86 11.38 -4.85 11.54
N MET A 87 10.08 -4.87 11.19
CA MET A 87 9.00 -4.64 12.14
C MET A 87 8.92 -5.76 13.17
N ASP A 88 9.03 -7.02 12.76
CA ASP A 88 9.02 -8.17 13.67
C ASP A 88 10.15 -8.08 14.71
N LYS A 89 11.38 -7.80 14.26
CA LYS A 89 12.52 -7.57 15.18
C LYS A 89 12.27 -6.43 16.17
N ARG A 90 11.57 -5.37 15.74
CA ARG A 90 11.22 -4.25 16.63
C ARG A 90 10.17 -4.69 17.66
N PHE A 91 9.16 -5.46 17.26
CA PHE A 91 8.16 -6.00 18.17
C PHE A 91 8.79 -6.92 19.22
N GLU A 92 9.65 -7.86 18.82
CA GLU A 92 10.40 -8.70 19.76
C GLU A 92 11.23 -7.88 20.76
N SER A 93 11.84 -6.79 20.30
CA SER A 93 12.58 -5.87 21.18
C SER A 93 11.67 -5.12 22.15
N MET A 94 10.47 -4.73 21.72
CA MET A 94 9.47 -4.10 22.58
C MET A 94 8.96 -5.09 23.64
N ASP A 95 8.68 -6.34 23.27
CA ASP A 95 8.23 -7.37 24.20
C ASP A 95 9.27 -7.61 25.30
N LYS A 96 10.56 -7.75 24.95
CA LYS A 96 11.65 -7.87 25.94
C LYS A 96 11.74 -6.67 26.87
N ARG A 97 11.47 -5.45 26.37
CA ARG A 97 11.44 -4.24 27.21
C ARG A 97 10.25 -4.25 28.15
N PHE A 98 9.07 -4.66 27.70
CA PHE A 98 7.89 -4.80 28.55
C PHE A 98 8.10 -5.84 29.65
N GLU A 99 8.62 -7.03 29.32
CA GLU A 99 8.98 -8.04 30.33
C GLU A 99 9.98 -7.50 31.37
N SER A 100 10.96 -6.70 30.94
CA SER A 100 11.91 -6.05 31.85
C SER A 100 11.24 -5.00 32.75
N MET A 101 10.29 -4.23 32.21
CA MET A 101 9.50 -3.27 32.98
C MET A 101 8.62 -3.99 34.01
N ASP A 102 7.94 -5.07 33.63
CA ASP A 102 7.11 -5.86 34.53
C ASP A 102 7.92 -6.40 35.71
N LYS A 103 9.10 -6.97 35.46
CA LYS A 103 10.02 -7.43 36.52
C LYS A 103 10.45 -6.29 37.46
N ARG A 104 10.70 -5.10 36.92
CA ARG A 104 11.04 -3.91 37.73
C ARG A 104 9.86 -3.47 38.58
N PHE A 105 8.65 -3.44 38.03
CA PHE A 105 7.43 -3.11 38.77
C PHE A 105 7.13 -4.11 39.87
N GLU A 106 7.28 -5.41 39.60
CA GLU A 106 7.12 -6.46 40.60
C GLU A 106 8.13 -6.29 41.74
N SER A 107 9.42 -6.11 41.41
CA SER A 107 10.47 -5.85 42.41
C SER A 107 10.18 -4.62 43.27
N MET A 108 9.78 -3.50 42.63
CA MET A 108 9.42 -2.27 43.34
C MET A 108 8.19 -2.46 44.23
N SER A 109 7.19 -3.22 43.79
CA SER A 109 6.01 -3.55 44.59
C SER A 109 6.38 -4.35 45.84
N VAL A 110 7.23 -5.38 45.68
CA VAL A 110 7.74 -6.18 46.80
C VAL A 110 8.55 -5.33 47.78
N GLU A 111 9.43 -4.47 47.27
CA GLU A 111 10.22 -3.57 48.13
C GLU A 111 9.33 -2.58 48.88
N ASN A 112 8.35 -1.96 48.21
CA ASN A 112 7.41 -1.05 48.83
C ASN A 112 6.60 -1.77 49.92
N HIS A 113 6.10 -2.97 49.65
CA HIS A 113 5.37 -3.76 50.65
C HIS A 113 6.22 -4.01 51.90
N ARG A 114 7.48 -4.42 51.74
CA ARG A 114 8.43 -4.59 52.87
C ARG A 114 8.68 -3.28 53.63
N ARG A 115 8.81 -2.15 52.92
CA ARG A 115 8.99 -0.84 53.55
C ARG A 115 7.75 -0.43 54.34
N PHE A 116 6.55 -0.68 53.83
CA PHE A 116 5.30 -0.44 54.55
C PHE A 116 5.20 -1.30 55.82
N GLU A 117 5.46 -2.61 55.73
CA GLU A 117 5.48 -3.49 56.92
C GLU A 117 6.50 -3.02 57.99
N ALA A 118 7.68 -2.58 57.55
CA ALA A 118 8.70 -2.04 58.45
C ALA A 118 8.25 -0.73 59.10
N MET A 119 7.53 0.11 58.37
CA MET A 119 6.96 1.36 58.86
C MET A 119 5.84 1.10 59.87
N ASP A 120 4.95 0.14 59.60
CA ASP A 120 3.88 -0.27 60.53
C ASP A 120 4.44 -0.74 61.87
N LYS A 121 5.50 -1.57 61.85
CA LYS A 121 6.20 -2.00 63.08
C LYS A 121 6.77 -0.82 63.88
N ARG A 122 7.36 0.16 63.19
CA ARG A 122 7.89 1.37 63.85
C ARG A 122 6.79 2.22 64.45
N PHE A 123 5.65 2.36 63.75
CA PHE A 123 4.49 3.04 64.29
C PHE A 123 3.92 2.34 65.52
N GLU A 124 3.81 1.00 65.50
CA GLU A 124 3.36 0.24 66.67
C GLU A 124 4.28 0.45 67.88
N GLU A 125 5.60 0.49 67.66
CA GLU A 125 6.56 0.78 68.72
C GLU A 125 6.43 2.22 69.25
N LEU A 126 6.26 3.20 68.35
CA LEU A 126 6.02 4.60 68.74
C LEU A 126 4.72 4.75 69.55
N THR A 127 3.64 4.11 69.13
CA THR A 127 2.36 4.11 69.86
C THR A 127 2.55 3.53 71.27
N LYS A 128 3.24 2.39 71.42
CA LYS A 128 3.56 1.81 72.74
C LYS A 128 4.38 2.76 73.63
N ARG A 129 5.30 3.52 73.05
CA ARG A 129 6.09 4.53 73.79
C ARG A 129 5.21 5.70 74.22
N ILE A 130 4.35 6.20 73.34
CA ILE A 130 3.40 7.28 73.64
C ILE A 130 2.42 6.85 74.73
N ASP A 131 1.82 5.67 74.62
CA ASP A 131 0.90 5.13 75.65
C ASP A 131 1.58 5.08 77.02
N ARG A 132 2.83 4.59 77.07
CA ARG A 132 3.63 4.59 78.29
C ARG A 132 3.81 6.01 78.83
N LEU A 133 4.22 6.97 78.00
CA LEU A 133 4.38 8.36 78.41
C LEU A 133 3.08 8.98 78.93
N ILE A 134 1.94 8.68 78.30
CA ILE A 134 0.61 9.13 78.75
C ILE A 134 0.31 8.58 80.15
N ILE A 135 0.54 7.29 80.38
CA ILE A 135 0.31 6.65 81.69
C ILE A 135 1.19 7.31 82.78
N TRP A 136 2.47 7.54 82.53
CA TRP A 136 3.37 8.18 83.50
C TRP A 136 3.00 9.64 83.78
N SER A 137 2.72 10.43 82.73
CA SER A 137 2.37 11.85 82.89
C SER A 137 1.06 12.04 83.64
N LEU A 138 0.06 11.18 83.40
CA LEU A 138 -1.19 11.17 84.16
C LEU A 138 -0.95 10.80 85.63
N GLY A 139 -0.08 9.82 85.91
CA GLY A 139 0.33 9.48 87.27
C GLY A 139 1.02 10.63 88.00
N ILE A 140 1.94 11.34 87.33
CA ILE A 140 2.61 12.53 87.89
C ILE A 140 1.60 13.65 88.15
N ALA A 141 0.69 13.93 87.21
CA ALA A 141 -0.32 14.97 87.35
C ALA A 141 -1.30 14.69 88.51
N MET A 142 -1.72 13.44 88.71
CA MET A 142 -2.54 13.06 89.86
C MET A 142 -1.76 13.18 91.18
N GLY A 143 -0.47 12.79 91.18
CA GLY A 143 0.39 12.91 92.36
C GLY A 143 0.61 14.36 92.78
N THR A 144 0.94 15.25 91.85
CA THR A 144 1.11 16.68 92.13
C THR A 144 -0.21 17.32 92.58
N GLY A 145 -1.32 16.98 91.92
CA GLY A 145 -2.66 17.43 92.32
C GLY A 145 -3.03 16.99 93.74
N SER A 146 -2.79 15.72 94.09
CA SER A 146 -3.05 15.23 95.45
C SER A 146 -2.20 15.98 96.48
N LEU A 147 -0.92 16.22 96.19
CA LEU A 147 0.01 16.89 97.10
C LEU A 147 -0.41 18.33 97.39
N ILE A 148 -0.88 19.05 96.35
CA ILE A 148 -1.46 20.40 96.47
C ILE A 148 -2.71 20.39 97.37
N VAL A 149 -3.60 19.40 97.23
CA VAL A 149 -4.79 19.29 98.07
C VAL A 149 -4.44 19.03 99.53
N THR A 150 -3.46 18.17 99.82
CA THR A 150 -3.04 17.88 101.20
C THR A 150 -2.39 19.07 101.87
N THR A 151 -1.54 19.83 101.16
CA THR A 151 -0.91 21.04 101.71
C THR A 151 -1.93 22.14 101.96
N LEU A 152 -2.90 22.34 101.06
CA LEU A 152 -4.03 23.24 101.29
C LEU A 152 -4.83 22.86 102.54
N LYS A 153 -5.12 21.57 102.73
CA LYS A 153 -5.87 21.08 103.90
C LYS A 153 -5.10 21.19 105.22
N LEU A 154 -3.76 21.16 105.19
CA LEU A 154 -2.92 21.35 106.39
C LEU A 154 -2.78 22.83 106.79
N LEU A 155 -2.93 23.75 105.83
CA LEU A 155 -2.81 25.20 106.04
C LEU A 155 -4.11 25.89 106.47
N LEU A 156 -5.25 25.21 106.37
CA LEU A 156 -6.60 25.70 106.62
C LEU A 156 -7.18 25.06 107.89
#